data_AF-A0A377LWE6-F1
#
_entry.id   AF-A0A377LWE6-F1
#
_cell.length_a   1.000
_cell.length_b   1.000
_cell.length_c   1.000
_cell.angle_alpha   90.00
_cell.angle_beta   90.00
_cell.angle_gamma   90.00
#
_symmetry.space_group_name_H-M   'P 1'
#
loop_
_entity.id
_entity.type
_entity.pdbx_description
1 polymer ?
#
loop_
_entity_poly.entity_id
_entity_poly.type
_entity_poly.pdbx_seq_one_letter_code
_entity_poly.pdbx_strand_id
1 'polypeptide(L)' 'MISAEDAHYTYEYPEHFKILPAIHNWCDSPERIKDGKRVPEGFVYESDSNTEWMSIEELRQWIDDNREKVGNI' A
#
# COMPACT_ATOMS: atom_id res chain seq x y z
N MET A 1 4.64 2.30 -6.39
CA MET A 1 4.10 1.08 -5.73
C MET A 1 2.74 0.71 -6.29
N ILE A 2 1.82 1.66 -6.46
CA ILE A 2 0.55 1.47 -7.20
C ILE A 2 0.50 2.53 -8.30
N SER A 3 0.33 2.10 -9.55
CA SER A 3 0.24 3.01 -10.70
C SER A 3 -1.17 3.57 -10.87
N ALA A 4 -1.31 4.67 -11.63
CA ALA A 4 -2.61 5.22 -11.99
C ALA A 4 -3.49 4.24 -12.78
N GLU A 5 -2.87 3.31 -13.53
CA GLU A 5 -3.58 2.26 -14.26
C GLU A 5 -4.19 1.24 -13.28
N ASP A 6 -3.42 0.81 -12.28
CA ASP A 6 -3.88 -0.14 -11.26
C ASP A 6 -4.95 0.45 -10.32
N ALA A 7 -5.05 1.78 -10.21
CA ALA A 7 -6.04 2.47 -9.39
C ALA A 7 -7.48 2.01 -9.66
N HIS A 8 -7.78 1.66 -10.91
CA HIS A 8 -9.11 1.23 -11.36
C HIS A 8 -9.58 -0.05 -10.66
N TYR A 9 -8.64 -0.86 -10.19
CA TYR A 9 -8.90 -2.13 -9.51
C TYR A 9 -8.41 -2.13 -8.07
N THR A 10 -8.05 -0.97 -7.53
CA THR A 10 -7.48 -0.83 -6.19
C THR A 10 -8.53 -0.38 -5.19
N TYR A 11 -8.52 -1.02 -4.02
CA TYR A 11 -9.35 -0.67 -2.88
C TYR A 11 -8.47 -0.34 -1.68
N GLU A 12 -8.81 0.73 -0.97
CA GLU A 12 -8.20 1.12 0.29
C GLU A 12 -8.93 0.50 1.48
N TYR A 13 -8.14 0.13 2.49
CA TYR A 13 -8.55 -0.36 3.81
C TYR A 13 -7.77 0.43 4.85
N PRO A 14 -8.13 0.35 6.15
CA PRO A 14 -7.45 1.12 7.19
C PRO A 14 -5.93 0.95 7.26
N GLU A 15 -5.40 -0.23 6.90
CA GLU A 15 -3.98 -0.57 7.07
C GLU A 15 -3.29 -1.05 5.78
N HIS A 16 -4.02 -1.16 4.67
CA HIS A 16 -3.45 -1.68 3.42
C HIS A 16 -4.29 -1.29 2.20
N PHE A 17 -3.70 -1.53 1.03
CA PHE A 17 -4.40 -1.48 -0.25
C PHE A 17 -4.50 -2.88 -0.84
N LYS A 18 -5.54 -3.11 -1.62
CA LYS A 18 -5.73 -4.35 -2.37
C LYS A 18 -5.98 -4.04 -3.84
N ILE A 19 -5.03 -4.43 -4.69
CA ILE A 19 -5.23 -4.44 -6.14
C ILE A 19 -5.90 -5.76 -6.51
N LEU A 20 -7.14 -5.71 -6.98
CA LEU A 20 -7.89 -6.89 -7.38
C LEU A 20 -7.61 -7.23 -8.85
N PRO A 21 -7.48 -8.52 -9.21
CA PRO A 21 -7.28 -8.90 -10.61
C PRO A 21 -8.43 -8.42 -11.51
N ALA A 22 -8.10 -7.90 -12.69
CA ALA A 22 -9.04 -7.47 -13.71
C ALA A 22 -9.69 -8.62 -14.49
N ILE A 23 -9.53 -9.86 -14.03
CA ILE A 23 -10.09 -11.07 -14.65
C ILE A 23 -11.34 -11.51 -13.88
N HIS A 24 -12.26 -12.16 -14.60
CA HIS A 24 -13.46 -12.79 -14.01
C HIS A 24 -14.30 -11.85 -13.13
N ASN A 25 -14.28 -10.54 -13.39
CA ASN A 25 -14.96 -9.51 -12.60
C ASN A 25 -14.62 -9.54 -11.11
N TRP A 26 -13.43 -10.00 -10.73
CA TRP A 26 -13.02 -10.08 -9.33
C TRP A 26 -12.86 -8.71 -8.67
N CYS A 27 -12.59 -7.68 -9.47
CA CYS A 27 -12.54 -6.29 -9.02
C CYS A 27 -13.92 -5.70 -8.67
N ASP A 28 -15.02 -6.37 -9.01
CA ASP A 28 -16.40 -5.97 -8.70
C ASP A 28 -17.09 -6.97 -7.76
N SER A 29 -16.35 -7.96 -7.27
CA SER A 29 -16.84 -9.05 -6.42
C SER A 29 -16.96 -8.59 -4.95
N PRO A 30 -18.17 -8.49 -4.38
CA PRO A 30 -18.36 -7.99 -3.02
C PRO A 30 -17.67 -8.86 -1.96
N GLU A 31 -17.58 -10.18 -2.18
CA GLU A 31 -16.89 -11.10 -1.27
C GLU A 31 -15.37 -10.90 -1.24
N ARG A 32 -14.79 -10.37 -2.33
CA ARG A 32 -13.36 -10.03 -2.42
C ARG A 32 -13.09 -8.61 -1.94
N ILE A 33 -13.98 -7.66 -2.25
CA ILE A 33 -13.86 -6.26 -1.84
C ILE A 33 -14.11 -6.10 -0.35
N LYS A 34 -15.10 -6.82 0.19
CA LYS A 34 -15.59 -6.68 1.56
C LYS A 34 -15.94 -5.22 1.86
N ASP A 35 -15.24 -4.61 2.81
CA ASP A 35 -15.40 -3.24 3.30
C ASP A 35 -14.46 -2.23 2.64
N GLY A 36 -13.68 -2.67 1.64
CA GLY A 36 -12.75 -1.81 0.91
C GLY A 36 -13.46 -0.69 0.15
N LYS A 37 -12.84 0.50 0.12
CA LYS A 37 -13.33 1.64 -0.66
C LYS A 37 -12.50 1.78 -1.93
N ARG A 38 -13.13 1.98 -3.09
CA ARG A 38 -12.38 2.18 -4.34
C ARG A 38 -11.60 3.49 -4.25
N VAL A 39 -10.31 3.45 -4.59
CA VAL A 39 -9.47 4.66 -4.61
C VAL A 39 -9.92 5.62 -5.71
N PRO A 40 -9.58 6.93 -5.63
CA PRO A 40 -9.90 7.88 -6.69
C PRO A 40 -9.30 7.48 -8.05
N GLU A 41 -9.95 7.90 -9.14
CA GLU A 41 -9.39 7.75 -10.49
C GLU A 41 -8.05 8.51 -10.59
N GLY A 42 -7.05 7.85 -11.17
CA GLY A 42 -5.70 8.40 -11.27
C GLY A 42 -4.91 8.41 -9.95
N PHE A 43 -5.39 7.71 -8.90
CA PHE A 43 -4.63 7.53 -7.67
C PHE A 43 -3.27 6.86 -7.95
N VAL A 44 -2.23 7.39 -7.31
CA VAL A 44 -0.86 6.89 -7.41
C VAL A 44 -0.30 6.74 -6.00
N TYR A 45 0.28 5.58 -5.71
CA TYR A 45 1.00 5.33 -4.46
C TYR A 45 2.49 5.21 -4.76
N GLU A 46 3.22 6.28 -4.53
CA GLU A 46 4.66 6.43 -4.81
C GLU A 46 5.41 6.89 -3.56
N SER A 47 6.66 6.44 -3.42
CA SER A 47 7.44 6.67 -2.21
C SER A 47 7.77 8.14 -1.98
N ASP A 48 7.82 8.97 -3.02
CA ASP A 48 8.12 10.40 -2.94
C ASP A 48 6.90 11.26 -2.55
N SER A 49 5.68 10.75 -2.74
CA SER A 49 4.43 11.45 -2.43
C SER A 49 3.76 10.98 -1.14
N ASN A 50 4.37 10.06 -0.39
CA ASN A 50 3.81 9.57 0.86
C ASN A 50 3.64 10.71 1.88
N THR A 51 2.53 10.70 2.61
CA THR A 51 2.25 11.71 3.64
C THR A 51 2.99 11.45 4.94
N GLU A 52 3.26 10.18 5.22
CA GLU A 52 3.95 9.75 6.43
C GLU A 52 5.41 9.45 6.09
N TRP A 53 6.30 10.11 6.80
CA TRP A 53 7.74 9.93 6.70
C TRP A 53 8.31 9.74 8.09
N MET A 54 9.30 8.86 8.20
CA MET A 54 10.12 8.80 9.40
C MET A 54 11.06 10.00 9.42
N SER A 55 11.12 10.66 10.58
CA SER A 55 12.20 11.58 10.90
C SER A 55 13.55 10.86 10.95
N ILE A 56 14.62 11.64 10.94
CA ILE A 56 15.98 11.11 11.07
C ILE A 56 16.14 10.38 12.40
N GLU A 57 15.54 10.91 13.48
CA GLU A 57 15.55 10.33 14.82
C GLU A 57 14.80 9.00 14.86
N GLU A 58 13.59 8.93 14.31
CA GLU A 58 12.80 7.69 14.26
C GLU A 58 13.53 6.61 13.46
N LEU A 59 14.14 6.98 12.34
CA LEU A 59 14.90 6.04 11.52
C LEU A 59 16.12 5.51 12.26
N ARG A 60 16.86 6.37 12.96
CA ARG A 60 18.01 5.94 13.79
C ARG A 60 17.58 4.97 14.88
N GLN A 61 16.51 5.29 15.61
CA GLN A 61 15.98 4.42 16.65
C GLN A 61 15.56 3.07 16.07
N TRP A 62 14.86 3.06 14.95
CA TRP A 62 14.44 1.83 14.28
C TRP A 62 15.63 0.96 13.86
N ILE A 63 16.72 1.57 13.36
CA ILE A 63 17.95 0.85 12.99
C ILE A 63 18.59 0.22 14.23
N ASP A 64 18.71 0.96 15.33
CA ASP A 64 19.30 0.45 16.57
C ASP A 64 18.48 -0.71 17.15
N ASP A 65 17.15 -0.60 17.15
CA ASP A 65 16.23 -1.65 17.65
C ASP A 65 16.22 -2.92 16.78
N ASN A 66 16.55 -2.80 15.49
CA ASN A 66 16.50 -3.90 14.53
C ASN A 66 17.88 -4.34 14.04
N ARG A 67 18.96 -3.91 14.71
CA ARG A 67 20.35 -4.15 14.29
C ARG A 67 20.68 -5.62 14.07
N GLU A 68 20.10 -6.52 14.87
CA GLU A 68 20.27 -7.97 14.75
C GLU A 68 19.51 -8.59 13.56
N LYS A 69 18.63 -7.86 12.89
CA LYS A 69 17.91 -8.32 11.69
C LYS A 69 18.50 -7.74 10.41
N VAL A 70 19.15 -6.57 10.51
CA VAL A 70 19.72 -5.88 9.36
C VAL A 70 20.99 -6.61 8.88
N GLY A 71 20.93 -7.15 7.66
CA GLY A 71 22.08 -7.77 7.00
C GLY A 71 22.36 -9.24 7.35
N ASN A 72 21.50 -9.87 8.15
CA ASN A 72 21.54 -11.32 8.34
C ASN A 72 20.83 -12.00 7.15
N ILE A 73 21.61 -12.71 6.33
CA ILE A 73 21.17 -13.49 5.16
C ILE A 73 21.37 -14.97 5.46
#